data_AF-A0A7Z2GJ90-F1
#
_entry.id   AF-A0A7Z2GJ90-F1
#
_cell.length_a   1.000
_cell.length_b   1.000
_cell.length_c   1.000
_cell.angle_alpha   90.00
_cell.angle_beta   90.00
_cell.angle_gamma   90.00
#
_symmetry.space_group_name_H-M   'P 1'
#
loop_
_entity.id
_entity.type
_entity.pdbx_description
1 polymer ?
#
loop_
_entity_poly.entity_id
_entity_poly.type
_entity_poly.pdbx_seq_one_letter_code
_entity_poly.pdbx_strand_id
1 'polypeptide(L)'
;MTGPSARSAPSARSRTARSMGAALLALCLIAPASAFAYQPPASTYTTPDESDLDNHHGYVNRDGQAVHSPAHTRSGRVPEGASAQCRDGTYSFSRHHSGTCSRHGGVAQWL
;
A
#
# COMPACT_ATOMS: atom_id res chain seq x y z
N MET A 1 18.81 31.60 74.64
CA MET A 1 17.99 30.62 75.39
C MET A 1 18.12 29.29 74.66
N THR A 2 18.86 28.39 75.30
CA THR A 2 19.34 27.09 74.83
C THR A 2 18.22 26.05 74.92
N GLY A 3 17.76 25.52 73.79
CA GLY A 3 16.91 24.33 73.76
C GLY A 3 17.75 23.08 73.48
N PRO A 4 17.71 22.01 74.30
CA PRO A 4 18.51 20.82 74.06
C PRO A 4 17.89 19.90 73.02
N SER A 5 18.77 19.35 72.19
CA SER A 5 18.60 18.22 71.29
C SER A 5 17.83 17.05 71.93
N ALA A 6 16.77 16.60 71.25
CA ALA A 6 16.26 15.25 71.41
C ALA A 6 16.67 14.42 70.19
N ARG A 7 17.69 13.56 70.37
CA ARG A 7 17.94 12.41 69.48
C ARG A 7 17.05 11.28 69.96
N SER A 8 16.27 10.70 69.06
CA SER A 8 15.68 9.37 69.27
C SER A 8 16.03 8.48 68.09
N ALA A 9 16.54 7.30 68.44
CA ALA A 9 17.06 6.25 67.56
C ALA A 9 15.93 5.52 66.80
N PRO A 10 16.27 4.75 65.73
CA PRO A 10 15.28 4.12 64.86
C PRO A 10 14.68 2.85 65.48
N SER A 11 13.36 2.72 65.42
CA SER A 11 12.68 1.45 65.73
C SER A 11 12.62 0.57 64.48
N ALA A 12 13.24 -0.59 64.57
CA ALA A 12 13.28 -1.61 63.54
C ALA A 12 12.07 -2.56 63.63
N ARG A 13 11.80 -3.22 62.48
CA ARG A 13 10.90 -4.36 62.24
C ARG A 13 9.41 -3.98 62.13
N SER A 14 8.67 -4.48 61.14
CA SER A 14 8.68 -5.85 60.62
C SER A 14 8.12 -5.91 59.20
N ARG A 15 8.66 -6.81 58.38
CA ARG A 15 8.10 -7.19 57.07
C ARG A 15 6.77 -7.89 57.30
N THR A 16 5.69 -7.37 56.76
CA THR A 16 4.50 -8.18 56.44
C THR A 16 3.97 -7.76 55.08
N ALA A 17 4.44 -8.48 54.06
CA ALA A 17 3.76 -8.55 52.78
C ALA A 17 2.37 -9.15 53.01
N ARG A 18 1.32 -8.39 52.69
CA ARG A 18 -0.04 -8.92 52.55
C ARG A 18 -0.57 -8.47 51.19
N SER A 19 -0.22 -9.29 50.19
CA SER A 19 -1.13 -9.79 49.16
C SER A 19 -2.36 -8.90 48.85
N MET A 20 -2.22 -7.98 47.91
CA MET A 20 -3.37 -7.44 47.18
C MET A 20 -3.66 -8.37 46.00
N GLY A 21 -4.34 -9.47 46.31
CA GLY A 21 -5.04 -10.26 45.31
C GLY A 21 -6.32 -9.52 44.93
N ALA A 22 -6.35 -8.93 43.74
CA ALA A 22 -7.58 -8.53 43.07
C ALA A 22 -7.45 -8.90 41.60
N ALA A 23 -7.97 -10.09 41.27
CA ALA A 23 -8.18 -10.54 39.91
C ALA A 23 -9.25 -9.66 39.24
N LEU A 24 -8.89 -8.99 38.15
CA LEU A 24 -9.83 -8.58 37.11
C LEU A 24 -9.20 -8.88 35.75
N LEU A 25 -9.34 -10.15 35.32
CA LEU A 25 -9.25 -10.55 33.93
C LEU A 25 -10.45 -9.94 33.19
N ALA A 26 -10.28 -8.74 32.63
CA ALA A 26 -11.22 -8.16 31.68
C ALA A 26 -10.60 -8.20 30.27
N LEU A 27 -10.97 -9.29 29.60
CA LEU A 27 -10.75 -9.69 28.22
C LEU A 27 -10.97 -8.56 27.21
N CYS A 28 -9.91 -7.88 26.75
CA CYS A 28 -9.93 -7.16 25.47
C CYS A 28 -9.57 -8.14 24.35
N LEU A 29 -10.50 -9.05 24.02
CA LEU A 29 -10.53 -9.68 22.70
C LEU A 29 -10.87 -8.59 21.69
N ILE A 30 -9.87 -7.80 21.30
CA ILE A 30 -9.96 -6.99 20.10
C ILE A 30 -9.94 -8.00 18.96
N ALA A 31 -11.13 -8.42 18.53
CA ALA A 31 -11.28 -9.16 17.29
C ALA A 31 -10.56 -8.35 16.20
N PRO A 32 -9.61 -8.93 15.44
CA PRO A 32 -9.07 -8.23 14.30
C PRO A 32 -10.25 -7.94 13.39
N ALA A 33 -10.64 -6.66 13.33
CA ALA A 33 -11.57 -6.19 12.32
C ALA A 33 -11.00 -6.67 10.99
N SER A 34 -11.71 -7.58 10.34
CA SER A 34 -11.26 -8.22 9.12
C SER A 34 -10.95 -7.09 8.13
N ALA A 35 -9.67 -6.80 7.93
CA ALA A 35 -9.23 -5.91 6.90
C ALA A 35 -9.42 -6.66 5.58
N PHE A 36 -10.63 -6.59 5.02
CA PHE A 36 -10.81 -6.89 3.63
C PHE A 36 -9.93 -5.91 2.87
N ALA A 37 -8.79 -6.38 2.40
CA ALA A 37 -8.06 -5.68 1.36
C ALA A 37 -9.06 -5.41 0.25
N TYR A 38 -9.23 -4.14 -0.13
CA TYR A 38 -10.00 -3.78 -1.31
C TYR A 38 -9.34 -4.49 -2.50
N GLN A 39 -9.93 -5.61 -2.90
CA GLN A 39 -9.59 -6.27 -4.14
C GLN A 39 -10.39 -5.52 -5.21
N PRO A 40 -9.75 -4.71 -6.08
CA PRO A 40 -10.47 -4.14 -7.21
C PRO A 40 -11.10 -5.31 -7.98
N PRO A 41 -12.30 -5.13 -8.56
CA PRO A 41 -12.96 -6.20 -9.31
C PRO A 41 -11.94 -6.78 -10.29
N ALA A 42 -11.77 -8.10 -10.24
CA ALA A 42 -10.96 -8.86 -11.19
C ALA A 42 -11.48 -8.50 -12.57
N SER A 43 -10.76 -7.59 -13.19
CA SER A 43 -11.34 -6.88 -14.29
C SER A 43 -11.20 -7.74 -15.51
N THR A 44 -12.25 -7.77 -16.32
CA THR A 44 -12.27 -8.28 -17.69
C THR A 44 -11.43 -7.37 -18.58
N TYR A 45 -10.15 -7.17 -18.23
CA TYR A 45 -9.18 -6.52 -19.07
C TYR A 45 -8.46 -7.63 -19.83
N THR A 46 -8.55 -7.56 -21.15
CA THR A 46 -7.68 -8.31 -22.03
C THR A 46 -6.26 -7.87 -21.69
N THR A 47 -5.53 -8.73 -20.98
CA THR A 47 -4.08 -8.62 -20.88
C THR A 47 -3.56 -8.65 -22.31
N PRO A 48 -2.81 -7.62 -22.75
CA PRO A 48 -2.28 -7.62 -24.10
C PRO A 48 -1.44 -8.89 -24.31
N ASP A 49 -1.30 -9.32 -25.57
CA ASP A 49 -0.39 -10.43 -25.88
C ASP A 49 1.05 -10.00 -25.57
N GLU A 50 1.51 -10.38 -24.39
CA GLU A 50 2.82 -10.02 -23.85
C GLU A 50 3.98 -10.59 -24.71
N SER A 51 3.70 -11.66 -25.48
CA SER A 51 4.68 -12.28 -26.39
C SER A 51 5.12 -11.34 -27.50
N ASP A 52 4.26 -10.42 -27.94
CA ASP A 52 4.60 -9.42 -28.96
C ASP A 52 5.13 -8.11 -28.37
N LEU A 53 5.07 -7.90 -27.05
CA LEU A 53 5.55 -6.68 -26.40
C LEU A 53 7.02 -6.78 -26.00
N ASP A 54 7.78 -5.71 -26.26
CA ASP A 54 9.20 -5.63 -25.90
C ASP A 54 9.45 -5.67 -24.39
N ASN A 55 8.44 -5.32 -23.60
CA ASN A 55 8.45 -5.30 -22.15
C ASN A 55 7.13 -5.83 -21.58
N HIS A 56 7.16 -6.21 -20.30
CA HIS A 56 6.05 -6.87 -19.60
C HIS A 56 5.67 -6.11 -18.31
N HIS A 57 6.02 -4.83 -18.22
CA HIS A 57 5.88 -4.09 -16.98
C HIS A 57 4.51 -3.42 -16.91
N GLY A 58 3.80 -3.61 -15.80
CA GLY A 58 2.53 -2.96 -15.53
C GLY A 58 2.63 -1.90 -14.44
N TYR A 59 1.61 -1.04 -14.37
CA TYR A 59 1.38 -0.15 -13.25
C TYR A 59 -0.10 -0.19 -12.84
N VAL A 60 -0.38 0.25 -11.61
CA VAL A 60 -1.76 0.44 -11.15
C VAL A 60 -2.13 1.91 -11.35
N ASN A 61 -3.19 2.17 -12.12
CA ASN A 61 -3.68 3.52 -12.32
C ASN A 61 -4.45 4.03 -11.09
N ARG A 62 -4.93 5.28 -11.15
CA ARG A 62 -5.66 5.88 -10.01
C ARG A 62 -7.00 5.22 -9.72
N ASP A 63 -7.57 4.50 -10.68
CA ASP A 63 -8.80 3.73 -10.51
C ASP A 63 -8.54 2.35 -9.89
N GLY A 64 -7.28 2.02 -9.57
CA GLY A 64 -6.89 0.71 -9.02
C GLY A 64 -6.79 -0.40 -10.07
N GLN A 65 -6.77 -0.06 -11.37
CA GLN A 65 -6.65 -1.01 -12.46
C GLN A 65 -5.19 -1.31 -12.76
N ALA A 66 -4.83 -2.59 -12.86
CA ALA A 66 -3.55 -3.02 -13.41
C ALA A 66 -3.56 -2.79 -14.94
N VAL A 67 -2.63 -1.97 -15.41
CA VAL A 67 -2.50 -1.55 -16.80
C VAL A 67 -1.08 -1.80 -17.27
N HIS A 68 -0.92 -2.29 -18.50
CA HIS A 68 0.39 -2.46 -19.09
C HIS A 68 1.04 -1.09 -19.37
N SER A 69 2.33 -0.97 -19.12
CA SER A 69 3.07 0.25 -19.42
C SER A 69 3.25 0.41 -20.93
N PRO A 70 3.59 1.61 -21.44
CA PRO A 70 3.84 1.77 -22.86
C PRO A 70 4.91 0.82 -23.37
N ALA A 71 4.65 0.17 -24.51
CA ALA A 71 5.52 -0.87 -25.05
C ALA A 71 5.59 -0.83 -26.57
N HIS A 72 6.74 -1.21 -27.12
CA HIS A 72 6.86 -1.46 -28.56
C HIS A 72 6.41 -2.87 -28.88
N THR A 73 5.78 -3.04 -30.04
CA THR A 73 5.49 -4.37 -30.58
C THR A 73 6.64 -4.87 -31.43
N ARG A 74 6.99 -6.16 -31.27
CA ARG A 74 8.00 -6.83 -32.08
C ARG A 74 7.51 -7.06 -33.52
N SER A 75 6.22 -7.32 -33.70
CA SER A 75 5.59 -7.54 -35.00
C SER A 75 5.33 -6.25 -35.79
N GLY A 76 5.40 -5.08 -35.13
CA GLY A 76 5.01 -3.79 -35.69
C GLY A 76 3.49 -3.60 -35.86
N ARG A 77 2.67 -4.56 -35.43
CA ARG A 77 1.21 -4.45 -35.44
C ARG A 77 0.72 -3.71 -34.21
N VAL A 78 -0.54 -3.29 -34.21
CA VAL A 78 -1.18 -2.73 -33.01
C VAL A 78 -1.47 -3.89 -32.05
N PRO A 79 -0.97 -3.87 -30.81
CA PRO A 79 -1.25 -4.92 -29.85
C PRO A 79 -2.69 -4.80 -29.34
N GLU A 80 -3.32 -5.94 -29.05
CA GLU A 80 -4.68 -5.93 -28.53
C GLU A 80 -4.78 -5.17 -27.21
N GLY A 81 -5.84 -4.39 -27.03
CA GLY A 81 -6.08 -3.64 -25.80
C GLY A 81 -5.30 -2.34 -25.66
N ALA A 82 -4.45 -1.99 -26.62
CA ALA A 82 -3.85 -0.65 -26.72
C ALA A 82 -4.94 0.40 -27.02
N SER A 83 -4.84 1.55 -26.35
CA SER A 83 -5.77 2.68 -26.52
C SER A 83 -5.15 3.83 -27.30
N ALA A 84 -3.82 3.87 -27.43
CA ALA A 84 -3.13 4.92 -28.18
C ALA A 84 -1.77 4.45 -28.70
N GLN A 85 -1.33 5.07 -29.78
CA GLN A 85 0.06 5.07 -30.23
C GLN A 85 0.72 6.39 -29.84
N CYS A 86 1.85 6.31 -29.14
CA CYS A 86 2.68 7.45 -28.76
C CYS A 86 3.61 7.87 -29.91
N ARG A 87 4.12 9.10 -29.86
CA ARG A 87 5.00 9.64 -30.92
C ARG A 87 6.36 8.97 -31.03
N ASP A 88 6.84 8.35 -29.96
CA ASP A 88 8.06 7.54 -29.99
C ASP A 88 7.84 6.14 -30.59
N GLY A 89 6.61 5.79 -30.94
CA GLY A 89 6.25 4.49 -31.52
C GLY A 89 5.86 3.42 -30.49
N THR A 90 5.82 3.75 -29.19
CA THR A 90 5.24 2.87 -28.18
C THR A 90 3.71 2.88 -28.23
N TYR A 91 3.08 1.79 -27.82
CA TYR A 91 1.64 1.67 -27.65
C TYR A 91 1.27 1.81 -26.17
N SER A 92 0.33 2.70 -25.87
CA SER A 92 -0.20 2.90 -24.52
C SER A 92 -1.45 2.07 -24.28
N PHE A 93 -1.57 1.54 -23.07
CA PHE A 93 -2.75 0.80 -22.60
C PHE A 93 -3.55 1.61 -21.56
N SER A 94 -3.24 2.90 -21.42
CA SER A 94 -3.89 3.81 -20.47
C SER A 94 -5.40 3.93 -20.73
N ARG A 95 -6.19 4.03 -19.67
CA ARG A 95 -7.65 4.21 -19.74
C ARG A 95 -8.09 5.66 -19.67
N HIS A 96 -7.15 6.57 -19.46
CA HIS A 96 -7.42 8.01 -19.38
C HIS A 96 -6.76 8.74 -20.54
N HIS A 97 -7.44 9.74 -21.10
CA HIS A 97 -6.79 10.60 -22.08
C HIS A 97 -5.79 11.57 -21.44
N SER A 98 -6.07 12.02 -20.21
CA SER A 98 -5.23 12.95 -19.48
C SER A 98 -3.87 12.34 -19.15
N GLY A 99 -2.79 12.93 -19.70
CA GLY A 99 -1.41 12.54 -19.42
C GLY A 99 -0.91 11.32 -20.20
N THR A 100 -1.74 10.72 -21.06
CA THR A 100 -1.32 9.59 -21.91
C THR A 100 -0.24 10.02 -22.89
N CYS A 101 0.78 9.18 -23.03
CA CYS A 101 1.99 9.44 -23.80
C CYS A 101 2.76 10.72 -23.39
N SER A 102 2.49 11.33 -22.23
CA SER A 102 3.15 12.59 -21.82
C SER A 102 4.68 12.47 -21.73
N ARG A 103 5.18 11.29 -21.30
CA ARG A 103 6.62 10.96 -21.28
C ARG A 103 7.17 10.54 -22.65
N HIS A 104 6.29 10.28 -23.61
CA HIS A 104 6.57 9.69 -24.92
C HIS A 104 6.28 10.69 -26.06
N GLY A 105 6.35 11.99 -25.77
CA GLY A 105 6.16 13.07 -26.75
C GLY A 105 4.70 13.40 -27.10
N GLY A 106 3.73 12.81 -26.40
CA GLY A 106 2.30 12.94 -26.65
C GLY A 106 1.76 11.84 -27.56
N VAL A 107 0.44 11.85 -27.74
CA VAL A 107 -0.27 10.87 -28.56
C VAL A 107 -0.08 11.21 -30.03
N ALA A 108 0.31 10.22 -30.82
CA ALA A 108 0.31 10.29 -32.29
C ALA A 108 -1.08 9.95 -32.83
N GLN A 109 -1.69 8.88 -32.32
CA GLN A 109 -3.01 8.40 -32.74
C GLN A 109 -3.73 7.70 -31.58
N TRP A 110 -5.04 7.92 -31.47
CA TRP A 110 -5.94 7.14 -30.59
C TRP A 110 -6.47 5.92 -31.35
N LEU A 111 -6.63 4.79 -30.64
CA LEU A 111 -6.99 3.49 -31.20
C LEU A 111 -8.34 2.99 -30.69
#